data_AF-A0A941W437-F1
#
_entry.id   AF-A0A941W437-F1
#
_cell.length_a   1.000
_cell.length_b   1.000
_cell.length_c   1.000
_cell.angle_alpha   90.00
_cell.angle_beta   90.00
_cell.angle_gamma   90.00
#
_symmetry.space_group_name_H-M   'P 1'
#
loop_
_entity.id
_entity.type
_entity.pdbx_description
1 polymer ?
#
loop_
_entity_poly.entity_id
_entity_poly.type
_entity_poly.pdbx_seq_one_letter_code
_entity_poly.pdbx_strand_id
1 'polypeptide(L)'
;MSKARIMIVEDEWTVAEEIKMVLQSFEYTVTSMSSSGEEAIQNAEKDKPDLVLMDIVLEGKMDGIEAGNEIRSRFNTPIIFLTAYTDEKILERASITGPFGYIVKPFVNEDLKISIEIALYKYRIEKERKRLIEELQGALPKITSLSGLLPVCPSCKKVRDAEGNWK
;
A
#
# COMPACT_ATOMS: atom_id res chain seq x y z
N MET A 1 -10.14 -0.36 19.02
CA MET A 1 -9.48 0.00 17.76
C MET A 1 -10.58 0.41 16.79
N SER A 2 -10.49 1.57 16.14
CA SER A 2 -11.44 1.91 15.09
C SER A 2 -11.31 0.86 13.98
N LYS A 3 -12.41 0.24 13.58
CA LYS A 3 -12.39 -0.71 12.48
C LYS A 3 -12.09 0.01 11.17
N ALA A 4 -11.40 -0.69 10.27
CA ALA A 4 -10.86 -0.11 9.05
C ALA A 4 -11.95 0.53 8.18
N ARG A 5 -11.58 1.61 7.50
CA ARG A 5 -12.39 2.36 6.55
C ARG A 5 -12.13 1.83 5.15
N ILE A 6 -13.13 1.22 4.54
CA ILE A 6 -13.01 0.54 3.26
C ILE A 6 -13.80 1.32 2.21
N MET A 7 -13.24 1.44 1.02
CA MET A 7 -13.94 1.97 -0.15
C MET A 7 -14.25 0.81 -1.10
N ILE A 8 -15.42 0.87 -1.75
CA ILE A 8 -15.85 -0.14 -2.72
C ILE A 8 -15.90 0.52 -4.09
N VAL A 9 -15.35 -0.14 -5.10
CA VAL A 9 -15.43 0.28 -6.50
C VAL A 9 -15.95 -0.88 -7.31
N GLU A 10 -17.17 -0.71 -7.82
CA GLU A 10 -17.99 -1.73 -8.46
C GLU A 10 -19.06 -1.01 -9.30
N ASP A 11 -19.16 -1.34 -10.58
CA ASP A 11 -20.16 -0.77 -11.49
C ASP A 11 -21.56 -1.35 -11.26
N GLU A 12 -21.66 -2.63 -10.86
CA GLU A 12 -22.91 -3.27 -10.48
C GLU A 12 -23.38 -2.89 -9.06
N TRP A 13 -24.34 -1.98 -8.95
CA TRP A 13 -24.91 -1.51 -7.68
C TRP A 13 -25.33 -2.65 -6.72
N THR A 14 -25.95 -3.71 -7.25
CA THR A 14 -26.40 -4.85 -6.45
C THR A 14 -25.22 -5.56 -5.77
N VAL A 15 -24.13 -5.75 -6.50
CA VAL A 15 -22.90 -6.39 -6.00
C VAL A 15 -22.22 -5.46 -4.99
N ALA A 16 -22.16 -4.16 -5.27
CA ALA A 16 -21.60 -3.16 -4.36
C ALA A 16 -22.33 -3.14 -3.00
N GLU A 17 -23.66 -3.18 -3.03
CA GLU A 17 -24.49 -3.17 -1.83
C GLU A 17 -24.39 -4.50 -1.06
N GLU A 18 -24.26 -5.64 -1.75
CA GLU A 18 -23.98 -6.94 -1.11
C GLU A 18 -22.64 -6.90 -0.36
N ILE A 19 -21.56 -6.45 -1.02
CA ILE A 19 -20.24 -6.30 -0.40
C ILE A 19 -20.34 -5.39 0.82
N LYS A 20 -21.03 -4.25 0.70
CA LYS A 20 -21.24 -3.31 1.81
C LYS A 20 -21.93 -3.98 3.00
N MET A 21 -22.99 -4.76 2.80
CA MET A 21 -23.66 -5.49 3.88
C MET A 21 -22.70 -6.47 4.56
N VAL A 22 -21.91 -7.21 3.79
CA VAL A 22 -20.89 -8.13 4.32
C VAL A 22 -19.84 -7.38 5.16
N LEU A 23 -19.31 -6.27 4.65
CA LEU A 23 -18.34 -5.44 5.36
C LEU A 23 -18.90 -4.88 6.67
N GLN A 24 -20.15 -4.39 6.64
CA GLN A 24 -20.84 -3.88 7.82
C GLN A 24 -21.12 -4.98 8.85
N SER A 25 -21.40 -6.23 8.42
CA SER A 25 -21.55 -7.37 9.32
C SER A 25 -20.28 -7.69 10.09
N PHE A 26 -19.11 -7.39 9.50
CA PHE A 26 -17.80 -7.46 10.16
C PHE A 26 -17.40 -6.14 10.84
N GLU A 27 -18.36 -5.22 11.00
CA GLU A 27 -18.25 -3.89 11.59
C GLU A 27 -17.18 -2.98 10.95
N TYR A 28 -16.80 -3.25 9.69
CA TYR A 28 -16.00 -2.30 8.90
C TYR A 28 -16.84 -1.08 8.49
N THR A 29 -16.18 0.07 8.28
CA THR A 29 -16.85 1.28 7.82
C THR A 29 -16.69 1.43 6.30
N VAL A 30 -17.78 1.46 5.56
CA VAL A 30 -17.75 1.79 4.13
C VAL A 30 -17.74 3.31 3.97
N THR A 31 -16.72 3.84 3.30
CA THR A 31 -16.50 5.29 3.13
C THR A 31 -17.29 5.86 1.96
N SER A 32 -17.17 5.21 0.80
CA SER A 32 -17.89 5.53 -0.43
C SER A 32 -17.97 4.29 -1.30
N MET A 33 -18.93 4.31 -2.22
CA MET A 33 -19.09 3.33 -3.29
C MET A 33 -19.00 4.10 -4.61
N SER A 34 -18.12 3.67 -5.51
CA SER A 34 -17.90 4.32 -6.81
C SER A 34 -18.19 3.33 -7.92
N SER A 35 -18.80 3.78 -9.01
CA SER A 35 -19.16 2.91 -10.14
C SER A 35 -18.21 3.05 -11.34
N SER A 36 -17.17 3.88 -11.22
CA SER A 36 -16.17 4.09 -12.28
C SER A 36 -14.79 4.36 -11.69
N GLY A 37 -13.73 4.13 -12.48
CA GLY A 37 -12.35 4.39 -12.08
C GLY A 37 -12.08 5.87 -11.79
N GLU A 38 -12.65 6.78 -12.57
CA GLU A 38 -12.50 8.22 -12.39
C GLU A 38 -13.14 8.72 -11.09
N GLU A 39 -14.35 8.25 -10.79
CA GLU A 39 -15.01 8.53 -9.51
C GLU A 39 -14.22 7.94 -8.35
N ALA A 40 -13.67 6.74 -8.53
CA ALA A 40 -12.89 6.07 -7.50
C ALA A 40 -11.65 6.88 -7.09
N ILE A 41 -10.94 7.48 -8.05
CA ILE A 41 -9.78 8.33 -7.77
C ILE A 41 -10.20 9.58 -6.96
N GLN A 42 -11.31 10.22 -7.34
CA GLN A 42 -11.81 11.41 -6.64
C GLN A 42 -12.25 11.10 -5.20
N ASN A 43 -12.98 10.00 -5.02
CA ASN A 43 -13.45 9.57 -3.71
C ASN A 43 -12.30 9.10 -2.82
N ALA A 44 -11.28 8.42 -3.37
CA ALA A 44 -10.09 8.05 -2.62
C ALA A 44 -9.33 9.28 -2.06
N GLU A 45 -9.23 10.35 -2.85
CA GLU A 45 -8.60 11.61 -2.43
C GLU A 45 -9.36 12.29 -1.28
N LYS A 46 -10.69 12.33 -1.41
CA LYS A 46 -11.60 12.99 -0.46
C LYS A 46 -11.72 12.21 0.85
N ASP A 47 -12.01 10.92 0.76
CA ASP A 47 -12.42 10.10 1.90
C ASP A 47 -11.23 9.45 2.61
N LYS A 48 -10.10 9.28 1.91
CA LYS A 48 -8.86 8.66 2.42
C LYS A 48 -9.14 7.31 3.11
N PRO A 49 -9.61 6.30 2.36
CA PRO A 49 -9.86 4.98 2.91
C PRO A 49 -8.56 4.28 3.34
N ASP A 50 -8.67 3.36 4.28
CA ASP A 50 -7.57 2.49 4.72
C ASP A 50 -7.31 1.36 3.71
N LEU A 51 -8.31 1.00 2.90
CA LEU A 51 -8.24 -0.04 1.88
C LEU A 51 -9.31 0.19 0.80
N VAL A 52 -9.01 -0.16 -0.45
CA VAL A 52 -9.98 -0.16 -1.56
C VAL A 52 -10.21 -1.60 -2.02
N LEU A 53 -11.49 -1.99 -2.11
CA LEU A 53 -11.94 -3.14 -2.88
C LEU A 53 -12.29 -2.64 -4.28
N MET A 54 -11.62 -3.17 -5.30
CA MET A 54 -11.69 -2.67 -6.66
C MET A 54 -12.05 -3.80 -7.62
N ASP A 55 -13.22 -3.75 -8.26
CA ASP A 55 -13.43 -4.62 -9.43
C ASP A 55 -12.42 -4.29 -10.52
N ILE A 56 -11.85 -5.32 -11.14
CA ILE A 56 -10.95 -5.18 -12.29
C ILE A 56 -11.72 -4.67 -13.51
N VAL A 57 -12.93 -5.17 -13.72
CA VAL A 57 -13.75 -4.79 -14.86
C VAL A 57 -14.70 -3.69 -14.39
N LEU A 58 -14.55 -2.50 -14.95
CA LEU A 58 -15.44 -1.38 -14.70
C LEU A 58 -15.94 -0.85 -16.04
N GLU A 59 -17.21 -0.45 -16.08
CA GLU A 59 -17.71 0.36 -17.18
C GLU A 59 -16.99 1.72 -17.26
N GLY A 60 -16.58 2.11 -18.47
CA GLY A 60 -15.96 3.41 -18.71
C GLY A 60 -14.72 3.36 -19.59
N LYS A 61 -13.87 4.40 -19.46
CA LYS A 61 -12.62 4.51 -20.22
C LYS A 61 -11.42 3.93 -19.47
N MET A 62 -11.50 3.89 -18.15
CA MET A 62 -10.45 3.43 -17.25
C MET A 62 -10.91 2.14 -16.59
N ASP A 63 -10.09 1.10 -16.67
CA ASP A 63 -10.36 -0.14 -15.96
C ASP A 63 -9.95 -0.07 -14.48
N GLY A 64 -10.37 -1.06 -13.69
CA GLY A 64 -10.07 -1.07 -12.27
C GLY A 64 -8.58 -1.21 -11.95
N ILE A 65 -7.80 -1.84 -12.82
CA ILE A 65 -6.36 -1.99 -12.63
C ILE A 65 -5.67 -0.63 -12.80
N GLU A 66 -6.03 0.13 -13.82
CA GLU A 66 -5.55 1.48 -14.05
C GLU A 66 -5.92 2.41 -12.89
N ALA A 67 -7.19 2.40 -12.48
CA ALA A 67 -7.67 3.20 -11.35
C ALA A 67 -6.97 2.82 -10.04
N GLY A 68 -6.83 1.52 -9.77
CA GLY A 68 -6.14 1.02 -8.58
C GLY A 68 -4.67 1.42 -8.53
N ASN A 69 -3.98 1.39 -9.67
CA ASN A 69 -2.58 1.83 -9.77
C ASN A 69 -2.43 3.34 -9.50
N GLU A 70 -3.34 4.14 -10.03
CA GLU A 70 -3.36 5.60 -9.81
C GLU A 70 -3.63 5.94 -8.34
N ILE A 71 -4.63 5.30 -7.73
CA ILE A 71 -4.96 5.48 -6.30
C ILE A 71 -3.77 5.10 -5.42
N ARG A 72 -3.14 3.95 -5.69
CA ARG A 72 -1.96 3.51 -4.94
C ARG A 72 -0.81 4.49 -5.10
N SER A 73 -0.51 4.94 -6.32
CA SER A 73 0.62 5.83 -6.59
C SER A 73 0.44 7.20 -5.94
N ARG A 74 -0.78 7.74 -5.95
CA ARG A 74 -1.08 9.08 -5.42
C ARG A 74 -1.31 9.10 -3.92
N PHE A 75 -2.00 8.12 -3.37
CA PHE A 75 -2.48 8.14 -1.98
C PHE A 75 -1.84 7.08 -1.09
N ASN A 76 -1.03 6.18 -1.68
CA ASN A 76 -0.39 5.06 -1.00
C ASN A 76 -1.42 4.18 -0.27
N THR A 77 -2.61 3.98 -0.84
CA THR A 77 -3.67 3.15 -0.26
C THR A 77 -3.56 1.70 -0.78
N PRO A 78 -3.67 0.67 0.08
CA PRO A 78 -3.66 -0.71 -0.35
C PRO A 78 -4.93 -1.07 -1.12
N ILE A 79 -4.76 -1.79 -2.23
CA ILE A 79 -5.85 -2.24 -3.11
C ILE A 79 -5.96 -3.77 -3.05
N ILE A 80 -7.19 -4.27 -2.92
CA ILE A 80 -7.55 -5.66 -3.22
C ILE A 80 -8.41 -5.65 -4.47
N PHE A 81 -8.01 -6.45 -5.47
CA PHE A 81 -8.80 -6.60 -6.69
C PHE A 81 -9.88 -7.68 -6.52
N LEU A 82 -11.08 -7.39 -6.99
CA LEU A 82 -12.15 -8.35 -7.19
C LEU A 82 -12.16 -8.71 -8.68
N THR A 83 -12.29 -9.99 -9.02
CA THR A 83 -12.27 -10.42 -10.42
C THR A 83 -13.26 -11.55 -10.69
N ALA A 84 -14.06 -11.44 -11.74
CA ALA A 84 -14.84 -12.55 -12.28
C ALA A 84 -14.01 -13.46 -13.21
N TYR A 85 -12.85 -12.98 -13.67
CA TYR A 85 -12.03 -13.64 -14.68
C TYR A 85 -10.78 -14.26 -14.07
N THR A 86 -10.50 -15.49 -14.49
CA THR A 86 -9.25 -16.22 -14.19
C THR A 86 -8.27 -16.17 -15.37
N ASP A 87 -8.47 -15.26 -16.34
CA ASP A 87 -7.55 -15.12 -17.47
C ASP A 87 -6.17 -14.66 -16.97
N GLU A 88 -5.17 -15.45 -17.29
CA GLU A 88 -3.79 -15.28 -16.87
C GLU A 88 -3.23 -13.90 -17.27
N LYS A 89 -3.65 -13.34 -18.41
CA LYS A 89 -3.20 -12.01 -18.85
C LYS A 89 -3.72 -10.88 -17.96
N ILE A 90 -4.96 -10.98 -17.51
CA ILE A 90 -5.56 -9.99 -16.62
C ILE A 90 -4.90 -10.07 -15.25
N LEU A 91 -4.68 -11.30 -14.75
CA LEU A 91 -4.00 -11.55 -13.49
C LEU A 91 -2.54 -11.07 -13.52
N GLU A 92 -1.83 -11.25 -14.62
CA GLU A 92 -0.46 -10.76 -14.79
C GLU A 92 -0.42 -9.23 -14.75
N ARG A 93 -1.31 -8.56 -15.49
CA ARG A 93 -1.42 -7.09 -15.49
C ARG A 93 -1.74 -6.54 -14.10
N ALA A 94 -2.69 -7.17 -13.39
CA ALA A 94 -3.02 -6.81 -12.01
C ALA A 94 -1.82 -7.04 -11.07
N SER A 95 -1.11 -8.16 -11.21
CA SER A 95 0.03 -8.52 -10.35
C SER A 95 1.19 -7.52 -10.44
N ILE A 96 1.43 -6.94 -11.62
CA ILE A 96 2.47 -5.92 -11.83
C ILE A 96 2.20 -4.65 -11.01
N THR A 97 0.93 -4.34 -10.71
CA THR A 97 0.59 -3.19 -9.84
C THR A 97 0.91 -3.42 -8.36
N GLY A 98 1.39 -4.62 -8.01
CA GLY A 98 1.75 -5.07 -6.66
C GLY A 98 0.59 -5.09 -5.65
N PRO A 99 -0.60 -5.60 -5.99
CA PRO A 99 -1.77 -5.51 -5.15
C PRO A 99 -1.58 -6.21 -3.80
N PHE A 100 -2.36 -5.80 -2.81
CA PHE A 100 -2.32 -6.41 -1.48
C PHE A 100 -3.15 -7.70 -1.39
N GLY A 101 -3.98 -7.97 -2.40
CA GLY A 101 -4.70 -9.22 -2.57
C GLY A 101 -5.52 -9.24 -3.87
N TYR A 102 -6.02 -10.42 -4.21
CA TYR A 102 -7.01 -10.65 -5.25
C TYR A 102 -8.05 -11.62 -4.72
N ILE A 103 -9.32 -11.39 -5.07
CA ILE A 103 -10.45 -12.23 -4.69
C ILE A 103 -11.25 -12.54 -5.95
N VAL A 104 -11.47 -13.83 -6.20
CA VAL A 104 -12.26 -14.29 -7.35
C VAL A 104 -13.74 -14.29 -6.96
N LYS A 105 -14.60 -13.73 -7.81
CA LYS A 105 -16.06 -13.78 -7.69
C LYS A 105 -16.59 -15.10 -8.29
N PRO A 106 -17.58 -15.77 -7.67
CA PRO A 106 -18.14 -15.48 -6.35
C PRO A 106 -17.19 -15.90 -5.22
N PHE A 107 -17.19 -15.14 -4.12
CA PHE A 107 -16.39 -15.42 -2.93
C PHE A 107 -17.28 -15.70 -1.71
N VAL A 108 -16.71 -16.38 -0.72
CA VAL A 108 -17.36 -16.55 0.59
C VAL A 108 -17.01 -15.36 1.48
N ASN A 109 -17.94 -14.94 2.35
CA ASN A 109 -17.78 -13.76 3.21
C ASN A 109 -16.52 -13.84 4.09
N GLU A 110 -16.20 -15.02 4.61
CA GLU A 110 -14.98 -15.27 5.39
C GLU A 110 -13.70 -15.00 4.58
N ASP A 111 -13.66 -15.37 3.30
CA ASP A 111 -12.49 -15.16 2.43
C ASP A 111 -12.25 -13.66 2.20
N LEU A 112 -13.32 -12.88 2.05
CA LEU A 112 -13.25 -11.42 1.96
C LEU A 112 -12.67 -10.83 3.24
N LYS A 113 -13.16 -11.25 4.41
CA LYS A 113 -12.67 -10.78 5.71
C LYS A 113 -11.19 -11.10 5.91
N ILE A 114 -10.78 -12.34 5.66
CA ILE A 114 -9.39 -12.78 5.82
C ILE A 114 -8.48 -11.99 4.88
N SER A 115 -8.88 -11.82 3.62
CA SER A 115 -8.11 -11.06 2.63
C SER A 115 -7.90 -9.61 3.05
N ILE A 116 -8.94 -8.95 3.57
CA ILE A 116 -8.85 -7.58 4.11
C ILE A 116 -7.89 -7.50 5.30
N GLU A 117 -7.98 -8.43 6.25
CA GLU A 117 -7.12 -8.45 7.43
C GLU A 117 -5.64 -8.65 7.03
N ILE A 118 -5.37 -9.58 6.11
CA ILE A 118 -4.03 -9.83 5.59
C ILE A 118 -3.50 -8.61 4.83
N ALA A 119 -4.31 -7.98 3.98
CA ALA A 119 -3.92 -6.80 3.21
C ALA A 119 -3.54 -5.62 4.12
N LEU A 120 -4.39 -5.30 5.10
CA LEU A 120 -4.13 -4.24 6.07
C LEU A 120 -2.89 -4.52 6.92
N TYR A 121 -2.67 -5.77 7.31
CA TYR A 121 -1.48 -6.18 8.05
C TYR A 121 -0.21 -6.04 7.20
N LYS A 122 -0.21 -6.55 5.96
CA LYS A 122 0.90 -6.40 5.02
C LYS A 122 1.22 -4.93 4.76
N TYR A 123 0.20 -4.10 4.54
CA TYR A 123 0.37 -2.66 4.33
C TYR A 123 1.03 -1.97 5.53
N ARG A 124 0.61 -2.32 6.76
CA ARG A 124 1.23 -1.80 7.99
C ARG A 124 2.71 -2.16 8.08
N ILE A 125 3.06 -3.42 7.78
CA ILE A 125 4.46 -3.87 7.76
C ILE A 125 5.26 -3.13 6.70
N GLU A 126 4.73 -2.99 5.48
CA GLU A 126 5.43 -2.31 4.40
C GLU A 126 5.69 -0.83 4.71
N LYS A 127 4.70 -0.15 5.29
CA LYS A 127 4.82 1.23 5.74
C LYS A 127 5.87 1.39 6.85
N GLU A 128 5.87 0.50 7.83
CA GLU A 128 6.88 0.52 8.90
C GLU A 128 8.28 0.21 8.36
N ARG A 129 8.41 -0.77 7.48
CA ARG A 129 9.67 -1.09 6.81
C ARG A 129 10.21 0.13 6.04
N LYS A 130 9.35 0.82 5.29
CA LYS A 130 9.74 2.01 4.53
C LYS A 130 10.22 3.12 5.45
N ARG A 131 9.51 3.38 6.54
CA ARG A 131 9.89 4.34 7.57
C ARG A 131 11.26 4.01 8.19
N LEU A 132 11.49 2.76 8.59
CA LEU A 132 12.77 2.33 9.16
C LEU A 132 13.94 2.49 8.18
N ILE A 133 13.73 2.20 6.89
CA ILE A 133 14.74 2.42 5.84
C ILE A 133 15.07 3.89 5.70
N GLU A 134 14.07 4.77 5.66
CA GLU A 134 14.25 6.22 5.57
C GLU A 134 15.01 6.76 6.81
N GLU A 135 14.67 6.27 8.02
CA GLU A 135 15.38 6.63 9.26
C GLU A 135 16.84 6.18 9.24
N LEU A 136 17.14 4.95 8.81
CA LEU A 136 18.51 4.43 8.68
C LEU A 136 19.33 5.23 7.65
N GLN A 137 18.74 5.53 6.49
CA GLN A 137 19.36 6.34 5.44
C GLN A 137 19.65 7.76 5.92
N GLY A 138 18.78 8.36 6.72
CA GLY A 138 19.00 9.67 7.34
C GLY A 138 20.07 9.67 8.44
N ALA A 139 20.30 8.53 9.10
CA ALA A 139 21.30 8.39 10.17
C ALA A 139 22.72 8.11 9.64
N LEU A 140 22.86 7.34 8.56
CA LEU A 140 24.13 7.03 7.89
C LEU A 140 25.07 8.25 7.69
N PRO A 141 24.63 9.41 7.16
CA PRO A 141 25.50 10.57 6.95
C PRO A 141 26.01 11.22 8.26
N LYS A 142 25.36 10.97 9.41
CA LYS A 142 25.80 11.50 10.72
C LYS A 142 26.91 10.64 11.34
N ILE A 143 27.02 9.38 10.92
CA ILE A 143 28.11 8.49 11.34
C ILE A 143 29.34 8.72 10.46
N THR A 144 29.17 8.99 9.17
CA THR A 144 30.29 9.32 8.28
C THR A 144 30.89 10.70 8.56
N SER A 145 30.17 11.62 9.21
CA SER A 145 30.76 12.88 9.75
C SER A 145 31.57 12.68 11.04
N LEU A 146 31.47 11.51 11.68
CA LEU A 146 32.39 11.03 12.73
C LEU A 146 33.62 10.32 12.14
N SER A 147 33.99 10.63 10.90
CA SER A 147 35.33 10.40 10.35
C SER A 147 36.35 11.34 10.99
N GLY A 148 36.47 11.23 12.32
CA GLY A 148 37.31 12.05 13.19
C GLY A 148 37.81 11.28 14.40
N LEU A 149 37.75 9.94 14.39
CA LEU A 149 38.69 9.17 15.18
C LEU A 149 40.07 9.52 14.63
N LEU A 150 40.71 10.49 15.26
CA LEU A 150 42.09 10.87 14.97
C LEU A 150 42.88 9.56 14.92
N PRO A 151 43.48 9.21 13.76
CA PRO A 151 44.37 8.06 13.69
C PRO A 151 45.44 8.29 14.75
N VAL A 152 45.46 7.46 15.78
CA VAL A 152 46.55 7.44 16.76
C VAL A 152 47.53 6.41 16.25
N CYS A 153 48.76 6.82 15.95
CA CYS A 153 49.77 5.89 15.47
C CYS A 153 50.05 4.87 16.59
N PRO A 154 49.87 3.56 16.36
CA PRO A 154 50.12 2.56 17.39
C PRO A 154 51.59 2.47 17.79
N SER A 155 52.50 2.98 16.94
CA SER A 155 53.94 2.98 17.18
C SER A 155 54.41 4.23 17.95
N CYS A 156 53.98 5.43 17.57
CA CYS A 156 54.48 6.68 18.17
C CYS A 156 53.45 7.48 18.98
N LYS A 157 52.21 6.99 19.10
CA LYS A 157 51.07 7.60 19.79
C LYS A 157 50.69 9.02 19.32
N LYS A 158 51.25 9.45 18.19
CA LYS A 158 50.92 10.72 17.55
C LYS A 158 49.55 10.69 16.93
N VAL A 159 48.94 11.86 16.87
CA VAL A 159 47.58 12.08 16.39
C VAL A 159 47.69 12.66 14.98
N ARG A 160 47.01 12.06 14.00
CA ARG A 160 47.02 12.58 12.62
C ARG A 160 46.03 13.74 12.49
N ASP A 161 46.50 14.93 12.14
CA ASP A 161 45.65 16.10 11.94
C ASP A 161 44.83 16.04 10.64
N ALA A 162 43.94 17.01 10.44
CA ALA A 162 43.04 17.09 9.29
C ALA A 162 43.81 17.28 7.96
N GLU A 163 45.03 17.83 8.01
CA GLU A 163 45.95 17.97 6.87
C GLU A 163 46.77 16.70 6.59
N GLY A 164 46.61 15.65 7.41
CA GLY A 164 47.25 14.35 7.23
C GLY A 164 48.64 14.21 7.85
N ASN A 165 49.11 15.18 8.63
CA ASN A 165 50.40 15.19 9.32
C ASN A 165 50.31 14.58 10.72
N TRP A 166 51.42 14.03 11.22
CA TRP A 166 51.51 13.41 12.55
C TRP A 166 52.07 14.38 13.59
N LYS A 167 51.27 14.76 14.60
CA LYS A 167 51.71 15.57 15.74
C LYS A 167 51.90 14.72 16.99
#